data_AF-A0A6J4ZKN5-F1
#
_entry.id   AF-A0A6J4ZKN5-F1
#
_cell.length_a   1.000
_cell.length_b   1.000
_cell.length_c   1.000
_cell.angle_alpha   90.00
_cell.angle_beta   90.00
_cell.angle_gamma   90.00
#
_symmetry.space_group_name_H-M   'P 1'
#
loop_
_entity.id
_entity.type
_entity.pdbx_description
1 polymer ?
#
loop_
_entity_poly.entity_id
_entity_poly.type
_entity_poly.pdbx_seq_one_letter_code
_entity_poly.pdbx_strand_id
1 'polypeptide(L)'
;MPSRFDLDAQALESAWRTVAAQVHPDRFATASPAERRVAMQWAARANEAYRQLRDPLLRARYLCEQAGVDLQTESNTSMDTAFLMQQMTWREMMDDARDDAGVLAALRTELEEARQQMRTVLTHLLDEQRDYAAAGLKVREWMFVEKLAQELAHAHPDS
;
A
#
# COMPACT_ATOMS: atom_id res chain seq x y z
N MET A 1 -11.89 -14.45 -3.99
CA MET A 1 -12.03 -13.06 -4.50
C MET A 1 -11.27 -12.95 -5.81
N PRO A 2 -11.65 -12.07 -6.74
CA PRO A 2 -10.89 -11.86 -7.98
C PRO A 2 -9.49 -11.32 -7.66
N SER A 3 -8.48 -11.74 -8.43
CA SER A 3 -7.12 -11.22 -8.30
C SER A 3 -7.01 -9.90 -9.07
N ARG A 4 -7.49 -8.81 -8.46
CA ARG A 4 -7.53 -7.46 -9.03
C ARG A 4 -6.99 -6.43 -8.04
N PHE A 5 -6.49 -5.32 -8.57
CA PHE A 5 -6.08 -4.17 -7.79
C PHE A 5 -7.29 -3.41 -7.28
N ASP A 6 -8.29 -3.12 -8.12
CA ASP A 6 -9.54 -2.51 -7.67
C ASP A 6 -10.39 -3.54 -6.93
N LEU A 7 -10.29 -3.51 -5.60
CA LEU A 7 -11.07 -4.37 -4.70
C LEU A 7 -12.04 -3.52 -3.90
N ASP A 8 -13.28 -3.97 -3.88
CA ASP A 8 -14.32 -3.50 -2.97
C ASP A 8 -13.90 -3.78 -1.52
N ALA A 9 -13.71 -2.70 -0.75
CA ALA A 9 -13.31 -2.76 0.65
C ALA A 9 -14.36 -3.45 1.53
N GLN A 10 -15.65 -3.28 1.23
CA GLN A 10 -16.73 -3.93 1.99
C GLN A 10 -16.77 -5.42 1.71
N ALA A 11 -16.58 -5.82 0.45
CA ALA A 11 -16.47 -7.23 0.09
C ALA A 11 -15.24 -7.89 0.73
N LEU A 12 -14.10 -7.18 0.77
CA LEU A 12 -12.89 -7.64 1.42
C LEU A 12 -13.08 -7.81 2.93
N GLU A 13 -13.68 -6.83 3.59
CA GLU A 13 -13.96 -6.89 5.02
C GLU A 13 -14.93 -8.03 5.36
N SER A 14 -15.98 -8.22 4.55
CA SER A 14 -16.93 -9.31 4.70
C SER A 14 -16.23 -10.68 4.59
N ALA A 15 -15.41 -10.87 3.56
CA ALA A 15 -14.65 -12.10 3.36
C ALA A 15 -13.68 -12.37 4.52
N TRP A 16 -12.97 -11.34 4.99
CA TRP A 16 -12.09 -11.45 6.15
C TRP A 16 -12.86 -11.85 7.42
N ARG A 17 -14.00 -11.22 7.71
CA ARG A 17 -14.85 -11.57 8.88
C ARG A 17 -15.31 -13.02 8.83
N THR A 18 -15.71 -13.52 7.65
CA THR A 18 -16.10 -14.92 7.47
C THR A 18 -14.97 -15.89 7.76
N VAL A 19 -13.74 -15.59 7.32
CA VAL A 19 -12.56 -16.43 7.59
C VAL A 19 -12.16 -16.34 9.06
N ALA A 20 -12.07 -15.12 9.61
CA ALA A 20 -11.70 -14.88 11.00
C ALA A 20 -12.66 -15.57 11.98
N ALA A 21 -13.95 -15.57 11.69
CA ALA A 21 -14.96 -16.27 12.50
C ALA A 21 -14.76 -17.80 12.51
N GLN A 22 -14.22 -18.41 11.46
CA GLN A 22 -13.99 -19.86 11.41
C GLN A 22 -12.76 -20.29 12.22
N VAL A 23 -11.77 -19.41 12.35
CA VAL A 23 -10.47 -19.69 12.97
C VAL A 23 -10.27 -18.96 14.30
N HIS A 24 -11.32 -18.35 14.83
CA HIS A 24 -11.27 -17.58 16.08
C HIS A 24 -10.87 -18.47 17.26
N PRO A 25 -9.90 -18.05 18.10
CA PRO A 25 -9.43 -18.83 19.25
C PRO A 25 -10.54 -19.33 20.18
N ASP A 26 -11.60 -18.53 20.38
CA ASP A 26 -12.75 -18.89 21.22
C ASP A 26 -13.47 -20.15 20.76
N ARG A 27 -13.49 -20.43 19.45
CA ARG A 27 -14.08 -21.68 18.92
C ARG A 27 -13.27 -22.92 19.27
N PHE A 28 -11.99 -22.72 19.57
CA PHE A 28 -11.03 -23.77 19.93
C PHE A 28 -10.69 -23.73 21.43
N ALA A 29 -11.48 -22.99 22.23
CA ALA A 29 -11.28 -22.88 23.68
C ALA A 29 -11.44 -24.22 24.41
N THR A 30 -12.08 -25.24 23.83
CA THR A 30 -12.15 -26.60 24.37
C THR A 30 -11.32 -27.61 23.57
N ALA A 31 -10.66 -27.17 22.50
CA ALA A 31 -9.86 -28.01 21.61
C ALA A 31 -8.50 -28.37 22.22
N SER A 32 -7.84 -29.38 21.63
CA SER A 32 -6.50 -29.79 22.03
C SER A 32 -5.47 -28.66 21.81
N PRO A 33 -4.33 -28.68 22.52
CA PRO A 33 -3.25 -27.71 22.31
C PRO A 33 -2.75 -27.64 20.86
N ALA A 34 -2.74 -28.77 20.15
CA ALA A 34 -2.35 -28.83 18.74
C ALA A 34 -3.34 -28.09 17.84
N GLU A 35 -4.65 -28.34 18.02
CA GLU A 35 -5.71 -27.67 17.26
C GLU A 35 -5.75 -26.16 17.52
N ARG A 36 -5.58 -25.75 18.78
CA ARG A 36 -5.48 -24.32 19.13
C ARG A 36 -4.30 -23.64 18.43
N ARG A 37 -3.15 -24.30 18.35
CA ARG A 37 -1.97 -23.78 17.67
C ARG A 37 -2.22 -23.62 16.17
N VAL A 38 -2.87 -24.60 15.55
CA VAL A 38 -3.26 -24.53 14.13
C VAL A 38 -4.21 -23.35 13.92
N ALA A 39 -5.27 -23.23 14.73
CA ALA A 39 -6.21 -22.10 14.66
C ALA A 39 -5.52 -20.73 14.79
N MET A 40 -4.58 -20.58 15.72
CA MET A 40 -3.78 -19.35 15.87
C MET A 40 -2.97 -19.01 14.61
N GLN A 41 -2.35 -20.01 13.96
CA GLN A 41 -1.61 -19.80 12.71
C GLN A 41 -2.53 -19.36 11.57
N TRP A 42 -3.72 -19.97 11.46
CA TRP A 42 -4.71 -19.57 10.46
C TRP A 42 -5.24 -18.16 10.71
N ALA A 43 -5.53 -17.80 11.97
CA ALA A 43 -5.94 -16.44 12.33
C ALA A 43 -4.87 -15.41 11.98
N ALA A 44 -3.60 -15.70 12.28
CA ALA A 44 -2.48 -14.84 11.90
C ALA A 44 -2.40 -14.63 10.38
N ARG A 45 -2.47 -15.72 9.60
CA ARG A 45 -2.45 -15.66 8.13
C ARG A 45 -3.63 -14.89 7.56
N ALA A 46 -4.85 -15.09 8.09
CA ALA A 46 -6.03 -14.37 7.64
C ALA A 46 -5.92 -12.85 7.89
N ASN A 47 -5.37 -12.48 9.05
CA ASN A 47 -5.14 -11.07 9.39
C ASN A 47 -4.04 -10.45 8.53
N GLU A 48 -2.97 -11.19 8.26
CA GLU A 48 -1.89 -10.72 7.38
C GLU A 48 -2.38 -10.50 5.95
N ALA A 49 -3.08 -11.47 5.37
CA ALA A 49 -3.69 -11.34 4.05
C ALA A 49 -4.66 -10.15 4.00
N TYR A 50 -5.47 -9.95 5.04
CA TYR A 50 -6.37 -8.79 5.10
C TYR A 50 -5.61 -7.46 5.16
N ARG A 51 -4.56 -7.34 5.98
CA ARG A 51 -3.74 -6.11 6.01
C ARG A 51 -3.11 -5.82 4.65
N GLN A 52 -2.53 -6.84 4.02
CA GLN A 52 -1.88 -6.71 2.72
C GLN A 52 -2.87 -6.33 1.62
N LEU A 53 -4.07 -6.93 1.63
CA LEU A 53 -5.10 -6.63 0.65
C LEU A 53 -5.84 -5.32 0.94
N ARG A 54 -5.92 -4.84 2.19
CA ARG A 54 -6.64 -3.60 2.51
C ARG A 54 -5.87 -2.36 2.09
N ASP A 55 -4.55 -2.39 2.22
CA ASP A 55 -3.68 -1.31 1.80
C ASP A 55 -3.45 -1.39 0.27
N PRO A 56 -3.82 -0.35 -0.51
CA PRO A 56 -3.66 -0.36 -1.96
C PRO A 56 -2.21 -0.51 -2.41
N LEU A 57 -1.25 0.14 -1.76
CA LEU A 57 0.15 0.03 -2.14
C LEU A 57 0.67 -1.40 -1.89
N LEU A 58 0.36 -1.98 -0.73
CA LEU A 58 0.72 -3.37 -0.44
C LEU A 58 0.05 -4.36 -1.41
N ARG A 59 -1.20 -4.09 -1.80
CA ARG A 59 -1.94 -4.87 -2.78
C ARG A 59 -1.31 -4.80 -4.16
N ALA A 60 -0.97 -3.60 -4.65
CA ALA A 60 -0.31 -3.42 -5.94
C ALA A 60 1.06 -4.13 -5.97
N ARG A 61 1.84 -3.98 -4.90
CA ARG A 61 3.11 -4.68 -4.71
C ARG A 61 2.91 -6.20 -4.78
N TYR A 62 1.97 -6.73 -4.01
CA TYR A 62 1.66 -8.16 -4.01
C TYR A 62 1.31 -8.68 -5.41
N LEU A 63 0.46 -7.96 -6.15
CA LEU A 63 0.09 -8.36 -7.51
C LEU A 63 1.28 -8.38 -8.47
N CYS A 64 2.20 -7.42 -8.36
CA CYS A 64 3.42 -7.41 -9.16
C CYS A 64 4.36 -8.58 -8.80
N GLU A 65 4.56 -8.83 -7.51
CA GLU A 65 5.39 -9.94 -7.02
C GLU A 65 4.83 -11.30 -7.46
N GLN A 66 3.49 -11.48 -7.41
CA GLN A 66 2.82 -12.69 -7.91
C GLN A 66 3.00 -12.90 -9.42
N ALA A 67 3.15 -11.81 -10.18
CA ALA A 67 3.45 -11.86 -11.61
C ALA A 67 4.96 -12.07 -11.91
N GLY A 68 5.80 -12.22 -10.89
CA GLY A 68 7.24 -12.42 -11.03
C GLY A 68 8.03 -11.14 -11.29
N VAL A 69 7.45 -9.96 -11.05
CA VAL A 69 8.14 -8.69 -11.19
C VAL A 69 8.97 -8.41 -9.95
N ASP A 70 10.28 -8.32 -10.12
CA ASP A 70 11.18 -7.82 -9.09
C ASP A 70 11.02 -6.30 -8.97
N LEU A 71 10.41 -5.86 -7.87
CA LEU A 71 10.21 -4.44 -7.61
C LEU A 71 11.52 -3.72 -7.27
N GLN A 72 12.63 -4.43 -7.07
CA GLN A 72 13.95 -3.88 -6.77
C GLN A 72 13.87 -2.71 -5.78
N THR A 73 13.17 -2.92 -4.66
CA THR A 73 12.83 -1.86 -3.70
C THR A 73 14.05 -1.17 -3.08
N GLU A 74 15.24 -1.77 -3.23
CA GLU A 74 16.53 -1.22 -2.78
C GLU A 74 17.38 -0.61 -3.92
N SER A 75 16.96 -0.76 -5.18
CA SER A 75 17.69 -0.29 -6.36
C SER A 75 17.08 0.98 -6.94
N ASN A 76 17.81 2.09 -6.87
CA ASN A 76 17.41 3.42 -7.35
C ASN A 76 17.43 3.57 -8.89
N THR A 77 17.65 2.52 -9.67
CA THR A 77 18.28 2.65 -10.99
C THR A 77 17.38 2.77 -12.21
N SER A 78 16.06 3.02 -12.07
CA SER A 78 15.21 3.24 -13.26
C SER A 78 13.87 3.94 -12.94
N MET A 79 13.89 5.17 -12.45
CA MET A 79 12.69 6.01 -12.33
C MET A 79 12.56 6.97 -13.51
N ASP A 80 11.33 7.36 -13.81
CA ASP A 80 11.05 8.37 -14.83
C ASP A 80 11.68 9.71 -14.45
N THR A 81 12.29 10.41 -15.42
CA THR A 81 12.94 11.71 -15.18
C THR A 81 11.96 12.77 -14.69
N ALA A 82 10.71 12.75 -15.16
CA ALA A 82 9.67 13.65 -14.67
C ALA A 82 9.36 13.41 -13.19
N PHE A 83 9.32 12.14 -12.77
CA PHE A 83 9.12 11.81 -11.36
C PHE A 83 10.30 12.26 -10.49
N LEU A 84 11.54 12.09 -10.95
CA LEU A 84 12.72 12.56 -10.22
C LEU A 84 12.72 14.08 -10.03
N MET A 85 12.33 14.84 -11.07
CA MET A 85 12.17 16.29 -10.95
C MET A 85 11.08 16.65 -9.95
N GLN A 86 9.92 16.00 -10.02
CA GLN A 86 8.83 16.21 -9.07
C GLN A 86 9.26 15.89 -7.62
N GLN A 87 10.05 14.83 -7.43
CA GLN A 87 10.59 14.48 -6.13
C GLN A 87 11.52 15.55 -5.58
N MET A 88 12.34 16.19 -6.43
CA MET A 88 13.18 17.32 -6.01
C MET A 88 12.30 18.50 -5.58
N THR A 89 11.29 18.85 -6.36
CA THR A 89 10.34 19.93 -6.01
C THR A 89 9.65 19.67 -4.68
N TRP A 90 9.16 18.45 -4.43
CA TRP A 90 8.55 18.12 -3.14
C TRP A 90 9.54 18.19 -1.97
N ARG A 91 10.82 17.88 -2.18
CA ARG A 91 11.86 18.04 -1.14
C ARG A 91 12.09 19.51 -0.81
N GLU A 92 12.14 20.38 -1.81
CA GLU A 92 12.24 21.82 -1.61
C GLU A 92 11.03 22.35 -0.83
N MET A 93 9.82 21.97 -1.24
CA MET A 93 8.59 22.32 -0.51
C MET A 93 8.59 21.81 0.93
N MET A 94 9.17 20.63 1.20
CA MET A 94 9.26 20.09 2.54
C MET A 94 10.19 20.90 3.45
N ASP A 95 11.28 21.44 2.90
CA ASP A 95 12.16 22.32 3.65
C ASP A 95 11.49 23.67 3.93
N ASP A 96 10.78 24.24 2.95
CA ASP A 96 10.03 25.49 3.10
C ASP A 96 8.82 25.35 4.04
N ALA A 97 8.17 24.17 4.07
CA ALA A 97 7.02 23.87 4.92
C ALA A 97 7.30 23.96 6.42
N ARG A 98 8.58 23.98 6.83
CA ARG A 98 8.99 24.18 8.24
C ARG A 98 8.57 25.54 8.78
N ASP A 99 8.63 26.55 7.92
CA ASP A 99 8.40 27.95 8.27
C ASP A 99 7.11 28.51 7.64
N ASP A 100 6.52 27.82 6.65
CA ASP A 100 5.32 28.25 5.95
C ASP A 100 4.20 27.19 5.94
N ALA A 101 3.13 27.45 6.71
CA ALA A 101 1.95 26.59 6.79
C ALA A 101 1.16 26.50 5.47
N GLY A 102 1.24 27.51 4.60
CA GLY A 102 0.65 27.50 3.26
C GLY A 102 1.37 26.51 2.35
N VAL A 103 2.70 26.48 2.41
CA VAL A 103 3.51 25.48 1.67
C VAL A 103 3.26 24.07 2.20
N LEU A 104 3.13 23.90 3.52
CA LEU A 104 2.75 22.62 4.12
C LEU A 104 1.40 22.10 3.59
N ALA A 105 0.39 22.97 3.54
CA ALA A 105 -0.94 22.60 3.02
C ALA A 105 -0.88 22.26 1.52
N ALA A 106 -0.13 23.03 0.74
CA ALA A 106 0.08 22.75 -0.69
C ALA A 106 0.78 21.40 -0.90
N LEU A 107 1.86 21.11 -0.17
CA LEU A 107 2.57 19.84 -0.26
C LEU A 107 1.68 18.65 0.11
N ARG A 108 0.85 18.77 1.17
CA ARG A 108 -0.13 17.73 1.52
C ARG A 108 -1.11 17.45 0.39
N THR A 109 -1.56 18.51 -0.29
CA THR A 109 -2.51 18.41 -1.41
C THR A 109 -1.84 17.70 -2.59
N GLU A 110 -0.63 18.13 -2.97
CA GLU A 110 0.19 17.52 -4.03
C GLU A 110 0.45 16.02 -3.79
N LEU A 111 0.78 15.62 -2.56
CA LEU A 111 1.01 14.21 -2.24
C LEU A 111 -0.26 13.38 -2.31
N GLU A 112 -1.40 13.94 -1.91
CA GLU A 112 -2.70 13.25 -2.01
C GLU A 112 -3.16 13.12 -3.47
N GLU A 113 -2.95 14.16 -4.28
CA GLU A 113 -3.20 14.10 -5.72
C GLU A 113 -2.31 13.05 -6.40
N ALA A 114 -1.02 13.01 -6.06
CA ALA A 114 -0.09 11.99 -6.57
C ALA A 114 -0.54 10.56 -6.20
N ARG A 115 -0.99 10.34 -4.96
CA ARG A 115 -1.58 9.06 -4.53
C ARG A 115 -2.80 8.68 -5.35
N GLN A 116 -3.71 9.63 -5.57
CA GLN A 116 -4.93 9.37 -6.33
C GLN A 116 -4.63 9.06 -7.80
N GLN A 117 -3.70 9.80 -8.42
CA GLN A 117 -3.22 9.52 -9.77
C GLN A 117 -2.59 8.12 -9.86
N MET A 118 -1.76 7.76 -8.89
CA MET A 118 -1.11 6.45 -8.85
C MET A 118 -2.12 5.31 -8.75
N ARG A 119 -3.19 5.47 -7.96
CA ARG A 119 -4.31 4.52 -7.90
C ARG A 119 -4.95 4.33 -9.28
N THR A 120 -5.31 5.42 -9.95
CA THR A 120 -5.94 5.37 -11.28
C THR A 120 -5.04 4.68 -12.30
N VAL A 121 -3.75 5.03 -12.33
CA VAL A 121 -2.77 4.43 -13.25
C VAL A 121 -2.61 2.94 -12.94
N LEU A 122 -2.47 2.55 -11.68
CA LEU A 122 -2.29 1.15 -11.29
C LEU A 122 -3.54 0.31 -11.53
N THR A 123 -4.75 0.85 -11.37
CA THR A 123 -5.98 0.15 -11.78
C THR A 123 -5.91 -0.20 -13.26
N HIS A 124 -5.60 0.76 -14.12
CA HIS A 124 -5.51 0.52 -15.56
C HIS A 124 -4.38 -0.46 -15.91
N LEU A 125 -3.17 -0.30 -15.34
CA LEU A 125 -2.03 -1.18 -15.62
C LEU A 125 -2.25 -2.61 -15.13
N LEU A 126 -2.76 -2.80 -13.91
CA LEU A 126 -2.89 -4.12 -13.28
C LEU A 126 -4.16 -4.86 -13.70
N ASP A 127 -5.29 -4.18 -13.81
CA ASP A 127 -6.59 -4.83 -14.03
C ASP A 127 -7.00 -4.91 -15.50
N GLU A 128 -6.65 -3.88 -16.29
CA GLU A 128 -7.05 -3.79 -17.70
C GLU A 128 -5.93 -4.28 -18.62
N GLN A 129 -4.74 -3.67 -18.53
CA GLN A 129 -3.62 -3.98 -19.42
C GLN A 129 -2.84 -5.23 -19.02
N ARG A 130 -2.83 -5.55 -17.71
CA ARG A 130 -1.98 -6.60 -17.11
C ARG A 130 -0.48 -6.38 -17.40
N ASP A 131 -0.07 -5.12 -17.49
CA ASP A 131 1.34 -4.75 -17.63
C ASP A 131 1.97 -4.62 -16.23
N TYR A 132 2.33 -5.76 -15.67
CA TYR A 132 2.93 -5.83 -14.34
C TYR A 132 4.31 -5.17 -14.27
N ALA A 133 5.05 -5.13 -15.38
CA ALA A 133 6.38 -4.51 -15.42
C ALA A 133 6.26 -2.98 -15.30
N ALA A 134 5.38 -2.37 -16.10
CA ALA A 134 5.07 -0.95 -15.98
C ALA A 134 4.44 -0.61 -14.62
N ALA A 135 3.54 -1.46 -14.12
CA ALA A 135 2.97 -1.30 -12.79
C ALA A 135 4.05 -1.32 -11.69
N GLY A 136 5.06 -2.18 -11.81
CA GLY A 136 6.19 -2.22 -10.89
C GLY A 136 6.98 -0.92 -10.82
N LEU A 137 7.11 -0.19 -11.94
CA LEU A 137 7.69 1.16 -11.95
C LEU A 137 6.85 2.14 -11.11
N LYS A 138 5.54 2.12 -11.32
CA LYS A 138 4.58 3.00 -10.63
C LYS A 138 4.43 2.66 -9.14
N VAL A 139 4.49 1.39 -8.78
CA VAL A 139 4.56 0.96 -7.37
C VAL A 139 5.79 1.54 -6.69
N ARG A 140 6.96 1.53 -7.34
CA ARG A 140 8.17 2.16 -6.78
C ARG A 140 7.98 3.65 -6.57
N GLU A 141 7.49 4.38 -7.58
CA GLU A 141 7.19 5.81 -7.45
C GLU A 141 6.26 6.09 -6.26
N TRP A 142 5.21 5.26 -6.08
CA TRP A 142 4.30 5.40 -4.93
C TRP A 142 5.00 5.19 -3.60
N MET A 143 5.93 4.23 -3.48
CA MET A 143 6.68 4.01 -2.24
C MET A 143 7.46 5.27 -1.83
N PHE A 144 7.97 6.07 -2.78
CA PHE A 144 8.61 7.35 -2.48
C PHE A 144 7.60 8.40 -1.99
N VAL A 145 6.43 8.48 -2.62
CA VAL A 145 5.34 9.37 -2.18
C VAL A 145 4.92 9.04 -0.75
N GLU A 146 4.74 7.76 -0.41
CA GLU A 146 4.39 7.35 0.96
C GLU A 146 5.51 7.65 1.96
N LYS A 147 6.77 7.42 1.59
CA LYS A 147 7.91 7.76 2.45
C LYS A 147 7.95 9.26 2.74
N LEU A 148 7.76 10.08 1.73
CA LEU A 148 7.75 11.54 1.87
C LEU A 148 6.56 12.01 2.73
N ALA A 149 5.38 11.43 2.54
CA ALA A 149 4.21 11.74 3.36
C ALA A 149 4.42 11.32 4.84
N GLN A 150 5.09 10.20 5.08
CA GLN A 150 5.48 9.78 6.42
C GLN A 150 6.48 10.77 7.04
N GLU A 151 7.53 11.17 6.30
CA GLU A 151 8.51 12.16 6.74
C GLU A 151 7.81 13.49 7.11
N LEU A 152 6.88 13.96 6.28
CA LEU A 152 6.09 15.16 6.53
C LEU A 152 5.24 15.06 7.81
N ALA A 153 4.56 13.92 8.01
CA ALA A 153 3.74 13.69 9.20
C ALA A 153 4.58 13.62 10.49
N HIS A 154 5.81 13.09 10.43
CA HIS A 154 6.72 13.07 11.57
C HIS A 154 7.30 14.46 11.87
N ALA A 155 7.57 15.28 10.85
CA ALA A 155 8.04 16.64 11.02
C ALA A 155 6.94 17.59 11.54
N HIS A 156 5.67 17.31 11.23
CA HIS A 156 4.51 18.14 11.60
C HIS A 156 3.38 17.30 12.23
N PRO A 157 3.57 16.79 13.48
CA PRO A 157 2.61 15.90 14.13
C PRO A 157 1.32 16.60 14.60
N ASP A 158 1.37 17.92 14.83
CA ASP A 158 0.26 18.73 15.40
C ASP A 158 -0.50 19.56 14.35
N SER A 159 -0.35 19.25 13.05
CA SER A 159 -0.96 20.01 11.93
C SER A 159 -1.92 19.17 11.09
#